data_AF-A0A662L6N8-F1
#
_entry.id   AF-A0A662L6N8-F1
#
_cell.length_a   1.000
_cell.length_b   1.000
_cell.length_c   1.000
_cell.angle_alpha   90.00
_cell.angle_beta   90.00
_cell.angle_gamma   90.00
#
_symmetry.space_group_name_H-M   'P 1'
#
loop_
_entity.id
_entity.type
_entity.pdbx_description
1 polymer ?
#
loop_
_entity_poly.entity_id
_entity_poly.type
_entity_poly.pdbx_seq_one_letter_code
_entity_poly.pdbx_strand_id
1 'polypeptide(L)'
;IAEASMSSPTYEILKRSDEKDVVVQAHENPKFVEDVVRDMLANIIKKYGNLPDDTEIAAKSESLESIHKHNAFAERKTTLGELKK
;
A
#
# COMPACT_ATOMS: atom_id res chain seq x y z
N ILE A 1 -3.92 -3.17 6.52
CA ILE A 1 -4.26 -2.76 5.14
C ILE A 1 -3.09 -2.01 4.55
N ALA A 2 -2.75 -0.81 5.05
CA ALA A 2 -1.62 -0.03 4.54
C ALA A 2 -0.28 -0.78 4.58
N GLU A 3 0.17 -1.23 5.75
CA GLU A 3 1.43 -1.99 5.90
C GLU A 3 1.47 -3.25 5.02
N ALA A 4 0.39 -4.04 5.03
CA ALA A 4 0.26 -5.24 4.20
C ALA A 4 0.24 -4.96 2.67
N SER A 5 0.09 -3.70 2.28
CA SER A 5 0.11 -3.28 0.87
C SER A 5 1.50 -2.78 0.43
N MET A 6 2.44 -2.59 1.36
CA MET A 6 3.82 -2.20 1.06
C MET A 6 4.64 -3.40 0.52
N SER A 7 5.85 -3.12 0.02
CA SER A 7 6.80 -4.16 -0.42
C SER A 7 7.29 -5.03 0.74
N SER A 8 7.55 -4.40 1.88
CA SER A 8 7.93 -5.02 3.15
C SER A 8 7.38 -4.20 4.32
N PRO A 9 7.08 -4.81 5.48
CA PRO A 9 6.77 -4.09 6.71
C PRO A 9 7.95 -3.24 7.21
N THR A 10 7.64 -2.29 8.09
CA THR A 10 8.62 -1.41 8.74
C THR A 10 8.84 -1.82 10.19
N TYR A 11 10.07 -1.71 10.66
CA TYR A 11 10.46 -2.07 12.04
C TYR A 11 11.33 -0.96 12.64
N GLU A 12 11.19 -0.72 13.95
CA GLU A 12 11.99 0.29 14.65
C GLU A 12 13.43 -0.16 14.91
N ILE A 13 13.61 -1.44 15.24
CA ILE A 13 14.90 -2.04 15.57
C ILE A 13 15.00 -3.39 14.88
N LEU A 14 16.09 -3.60 14.15
CA LEU A 14 16.38 -4.84 13.44
C LEU A 14 17.70 -5.44 13.93
N LYS A 15 17.74 -6.76 14.14
CA LYS A 15 19.00 -7.50 14.16
C LYS A 15 19.45 -7.78 12.73
N ARG A 16 20.68 -8.26 12.58
CA ARG A 16 21.27 -8.53 11.26
C ARG A 16 20.48 -9.55 10.43
N SER A 17 19.95 -10.58 11.07
CA SER A 17 19.05 -11.55 10.43
C SER A 17 17.80 -10.87 9.90
N ASP A 18 17.20 -10.03 10.73
CA ASP A 18 15.91 -9.40 10.45
C ASP A 18 16.06 -8.37 9.32
N GLU A 19 17.14 -7.57 9.34
CA GLU A 19 17.47 -6.63 8.26
C GLU A 19 17.64 -7.36 6.92
N LYS A 20 18.34 -8.50 6.91
CA LYS A 20 18.49 -9.32 5.70
C LYS A 20 17.11 -9.75 5.17
N ASP A 21 16.24 -10.24 6.03
CA ASP A 21 14.94 -10.76 5.62
C ASP A 21 14.03 -9.63 5.08
N VAL A 22 14.03 -8.46 5.73
CA VAL A 22 13.34 -7.25 5.26
C VAL A 22 13.83 -6.82 3.88
N VAL A 23 15.16 -6.78 3.69
CA VAL A 23 15.75 -6.39 2.40
C VAL A 23 15.38 -7.39 1.31
N VAL A 24 15.49 -8.69 1.57
CA VAL A 24 15.12 -9.73 0.59
C VAL A 24 13.64 -9.63 0.24
N GLN A 25 12.76 -9.53 1.24
CA GLN A 25 11.32 -9.42 1.03
C GLN A 25 10.96 -8.19 0.18
N ALA A 26 11.56 -7.03 0.46
CA ALA A 26 11.31 -5.82 -0.31
C ALA A 26 11.76 -5.95 -1.77
N HIS A 27 12.87 -6.67 -2.03
CA HIS A 27 13.38 -6.91 -3.38
C HIS A 27 12.58 -7.96 -4.15
N GLU A 28 12.04 -8.97 -3.48
CA GLU A 28 11.20 -10.01 -4.10
C GLU A 28 9.78 -9.49 -4.42
N ASN A 29 9.33 -8.45 -3.72
CA ASN A 29 8.00 -7.85 -3.87
C ASN A 29 8.09 -6.33 -4.15
N PRO A 30 8.76 -5.90 -5.24
CA PRO A 30 8.85 -4.49 -5.60
C PRO A 30 7.48 -3.96 -6.00
N LYS A 31 7.16 -2.74 -5.58
CA LYS A 31 5.88 -2.10 -5.86
C LYS A 31 6.08 -0.65 -6.27
N PHE A 32 5.38 -0.22 -7.32
CA PHE A 32 5.19 1.18 -7.62
C PHE A 32 4.20 1.82 -6.64
N VAL A 33 4.21 3.15 -6.56
CA VAL A 33 3.30 3.92 -5.68
C VAL A 33 1.83 3.61 -5.97
N GLU A 34 1.49 3.34 -7.24
CA GLU A 34 0.15 2.92 -7.68
C GLU A 34 -0.20 1.49 -7.27
N ASP A 35 0.77 0.57 -7.22
CA ASP A 35 0.54 -0.81 -6.78
C ASP A 35 0.13 -0.83 -5.31
N VAL A 36 0.78 -0.01 -4.47
CA VAL A 36 0.42 0.15 -3.05
C VAL A 36 -1.02 0.62 -2.90
N VAL A 37 -1.46 1.60 -3.71
CA VAL A 37 -2.86 2.07 -3.70
C VAL A 37 -3.82 0.97 -4.16
N ARG A 38 -3.48 0.22 -5.21
CA ARG A 38 -4.30 -0.91 -5.71
C ARG A 38 -4.46 -2.00 -4.66
N ASP A 39 -3.38 -2.37 -3.99
CA ASP A 39 -3.40 -3.38 -2.93
C ASP A 39 -4.17 -2.91 -1.70
N MET A 40 -4.06 -1.62 -1.32
CA MET A 40 -4.87 -1.05 -0.24
C MET A 40 -6.36 -1.18 -0.55
N LEU A 41 -6.79 -0.83 -1.77
CA LEU A 41 -8.18 -0.92 -2.18
C LEU A 41 -8.68 -2.37 -2.23
N ALA A 42 -7.90 -3.30 -2.78
CA ALA A 42 -8.24 -4.73 -2.78
C ALA A 42 -8.42 -5.27 -1.36
N ASN A 43 -7.52 -4.88 -0.45
CA ASN A 43 -7.60 -5.24 0.97
C ASN A 43 -8.82 -4.61 1.68
N ILE A 44 -9.24 -3.41 1.29
CA ILE A 44 -10.47 -2.77 1.79
C ILE A 44 -11.70 -3.56 1.35
N ILE A 45 -11.81 -3.94 0.07
CA ILE A 45 -12.94 -4.78 -0.41
C ILE A 45 -12.98 -6.08 0.39
N LYS A 46 -11.84 -6.74 0.55
CA LYS A 46 -11.76 -8.04 1.25
C LYS A 46 -12.19 -7.94 2.72
N LYS A 47 -11.85 -6.85 3.41
CA LYS A 47 -12.10 -6.70 4.85
C LYS A 47 -13.44 -6.01 5.17
N TYR A 48 -13.88 -5.09 4.31
CA TYR A 48 -15.00 -4.18 4.56
C TYR A 48 -16.05 -4.21 3.44
N GLY A 49 -16.05 -5.22 2.58
CA GLY A 49 -17.01 -5.35 1.48
C GLY A 49 -18.48 -5.40 1.90
N ASN A 50 -18.77 -5.61 3.19
CA ASN A 50 -20.12 -5.61 3.75
C ASN A 50 -20.65 -4.21 4.16
N LEU A 51 -19.82 -3.17 4.08
CA LEU A 51 -20.29 -1.80 4.33
C LEU A 51 -21.24 -1.32 3.22
N PRO A 52 -22.06 -0.29 3.50
CA PRO A 52 -22.94 0.33 2.51
C PRO A 52 -22.18 0.81 1.27
N ASP A 53 -22.81 0.71 0.09
CA ASP A 53 -22.16 1.03 -1.19
C ASP A 53 -21.81 2.51 -1.35
N ASP A 54 -22.50 3.40 -0.64
CA ASP A 54 -22.22 4.84 -0.56
C ASP A 54 -21.05 5.17 0.38
N THR A 55 -20.43 4.18 1.03
CA THR A 55 -19.24 4.40 1.87
C THR A 55 -18.10 4.95 1.02
N GLU A 56 -17.64 6.16 1.36
CA GLU A 56 -16.51 6.80 0.70
C GLU A 56 -15.18 6.15 1.13
N ILE A 57 -14.30 5.92 0.16
CA ILE A 57 -12.98 5.35 0.35
C ILE A 57 -11.96 6.27 -0.30
N ALA A 58 -10.91 6.59 0.46
CA ALA A 58 -9.73 7.28 -0.05
C ALA A 58 -8.48 6.47 0.28
N ALA A 59 -7.72 6.11 -0.74
CA ALA A 59 -6.42 5.45 -0.60
C ALA A 59 -5.35 6.34 -1.24
N LYS A 60 -4.29 6.65 -0.49
CA LYS A 60 -3.23 7.57 -0.86
C LYS A 60 -1.88 6.94 -0.55
N SER A 61 -0.91 7.06 -1.46
CA SER A 61 0.47 6.66 -1.25
C SER A 61 1.42 7.72 -1.80
N GLU A 62 2.51 7.97 -1.10
CA GLU A 62 3.57 8.90 -1.49
C GLU A 62 4.92 8.21 -1.28
N SER A 63 5.71 8.10 -2.35
CA SER A 63 7.05 7.51 -2.33
C SER A 63 8.08 8.63 -2.32
N LEU A 64 8.96 8.61 -1.32
CA LEU A 64 10.07 9.55 -1.19
C LEU A 64 11.22 9.08 -2.08
N GLU A 65 11.35 9.68 -3.26
CA GLU A 65 12.27 9.21 -4.29
C GLU A 65 13.73 9.53 -3.94
N SER A 66 14.59 8.50 -3.97
CA SER A 66 16.02 8.64 -3.68
C SER A 66 16.85 9.18 -4.85
N ILE A 67 16.34 9.06 -6.09
CA ILE A 67 17.03 9.47 -7.32
C ILE A 67 16.39 10.69 -8.01
N HIS A 68 15.32 11.25 -7.45
CA HIS A 68 14.60 12.40 -7.99
C HIS A 68 14.45 13.50 -6.92
N LYS A 69 14.23 14.76 -7.35
CA LYS A 69 14.00 15.90 -6.45
C LYS A 69 12.53 16.13 -6.10
N HIS A 70 11.68 15.15 -6.40
CA HIS A 70 10.24 15.17 -6.16
C HIS A 70 9.78 13.78 -5.77
N ASN A 71 8.70 13.70 -5.00
CA ASN A 71 8.10 12.45 -4.58
C ASN A 71 7.17 11.91 -5.67
N ALA A 72 7.05 10.59 -5.77
CA ALA A 72 6.01 9.96 -6.59
C ALA A 72 4.72 9.84 -5.77
N PHE A 73 3.59 10.11 -6.40
CA PHE A 73 2.31 10.26 -5.71
C PHE A 73 1.18 9.53 -6.42
N ALA A 74 0.38 8.76 -5.67
CA ALA A 74 -0.85 8.15 -6.16
C ALA A 74 -1.99 8.30 -5.15
N GLU A 75 -3.19 8.58 -5.66
CA GLU A 75 -4.42 8.64 -4.88
C GLU A 75 -5.58 8.06 -5.69
N ARG A 76 -6.49 7.38 -5.00
CA ARG A 76 -7.82 7.06 -5.52
C ARG A 76 -8.88 7.35 -4.46
N LYS A 77 -9.89 8.13 -4.86
CA LYS A 77 -11.12 8.40 -4.11
C LYS A 77 -12.29 7.79 -4.88
N THR A 78 -13.12 7.01 -4.21
CA THR A 78 -14.25 6.30 -4.83
C THR A 78 -15.22 5.87 -3.75
N THR A 79 -16.39 5.37 -4.13
CA THR A 79 -17.30 4.69 -3.20
C THR A 79 -17.05 3.19 -3.18
N LEU A 80 -17.45 2.52 -2.10
CA LEU A 80 -17.33 1.07 -2.02
C LEU A 80 -18.13 0.36 -3.12
N GLY A 81 -19.30 0.89 -3.48
CA GLY A 81 -20.13 0.37 -4.57
C GLY A 81 -19.47 0.46 -5.94
N GLU A 82 -18.75 1.55 -6.23
CA GLU A 82 -17.95 1.68 -7.45
C GLU A 82 -16.72 0.78 -7.43
N LEU A 83 -16.11 0.59 -6.27
CA LEU A 83 -14.91 -0.22 -6.13
C LEU A 83 -15.17 -1.73 -6.30
N LYS A 84 -16.41 -2.19 -6.02
CA LYS A 84 -16.85 -3.59 -6.20
C LYS A 84 -17.20 -3.95 -7.64
N LYS A 85 -17.41 -2.96 -8.52
CA LYS A 85 -17.77 -3.17 -9.93
C LYS A 85 -16.53 -3.49 -10.77
#